data_AF-A0A090QVS4-F1
#
_entry.id   AF-A0A090QVS4-F1
#
_cell.length_a   1.000
_cell.length_b   1.000
_cell.length_c   1.000
_cell.angle_alpha   90.00
_cell.angle_beta   90.00
_cell.angle_gamma   90.00
#
_symmetry.space_group_name_H-M   'P 1'
#
loop_
_entity.id
_entity.type
_entity.pdbx_description
1 polymer ?
#
loop_
_entity_poly.entity_id
_entity_poly.type
_entity_poly.pdbx_seq_one_letter_code
_entity_poly.pdbx_strand_id
1 'polypeptide(L)'
;MRVLKFGGSSLADADRFARAADIIANNAQQGAVSVVLSAPGKVTNKLVSVIENSIQHGEAELQIKDLEAVFNDLFAGLKAIAPDFDKVAMDAKLASSLGQLKQYVHGIKLLGLCPDNVYAKIISKGERLSIVAMQSLLEARGQAASLIDPVAYLAASGDYLEAHVDIEASTKTSVPIL
;
A
#
# COMPACT_ATOMS: atom_id res chain seq x y z
N MET A 1 19.00 -14.26 5.10
CA MET A 1 17.87 -13.33 4.92
C MET A 1 16.77 -14.05 4.15
N ARG A 2 15.52 -13.98 4.60
CA ARG A 2 14.35 -14.50 3.87
C ARG A 2 13.57 -13.34 3.28
N VAL A 3 13.03 -13.50 2.08
CA VAL A 3 12.11 -12.53 1.47
C VAL A 3 10.74 -13.17 1.37
N LEU A 4 9.73 -12.55 1.99
CA LEU A 4 8.34 -13.01 1.96
C LEU A 4 7.51 -12.05 1.12
N LYS A 5 6.70 -12.58 0.20
CA LYS A 5 5.76 -11.79 -0.59
C LYS A 5 4.33 -12.22 -0.33
N PHE A 6 3.47 -11.27 0.01
CA PHE A 6 2.04 -11.49 0.18
C PHE A 6 1.26 -10.77 -0.93
N GLY A 7 0.45 -11.53 -1.66
CA GLY A 7 -0.45 -10.96 -2.68
C GLY A 7 -1.72 -10.37 -2.08
N GLY A 8 -2.49 -9.64 -2.88
CA GLY A 8 -3.71 -8.97 -2.38
C GLY A 8 -4.74 -9.93 -1.80
N SER A 9 -4.88 -11.14 -2.34
CA SER A 9 -5.77 -12.17 -1.77
C SER A 9 -5.34 -12.65 -0.39
N SER A 10 -4.04 -12.63 -0.07
CA SER A 10 -3.47 -12.96 1.25
C SER A 10 -3.63 -11.82 2.26
N LEU A 11 -4.07 -10.65 1.81
CA LEU A 11 -4.22 -9.44 2.63
C LEU A 11 -5.66 -8.89 2.55
N ALA A 12 -6.62 -9.68 2.05
CA ALA A 12 -7.93 -9.18 1.61
C ALA A 12 -8.87 -8.74 2.75
N ASP A 13 -8.63 -9.24 3.97
CA ASP A 13 -9.44 -8.98 5.15
C ASP A 13 -8.54 -9.04 6.40
N ALA A 14 -9.06 -8.61 7.55
CA ALA A 14 -8.29 -8.50 8.78
C ALA A 14 -7.71 -9.84 9.25
N ASP A 15 -8.43 -10.96 9.12
CA ASP A 15 -7.96 -12.28 9.52
C ASP A 15 -6.82 -12.77 8.63
N ARG A 16 -6.91 -12.57 7.32
CA ARG A 16 -5.83 -12.89 6.38
C ARG A 16 -4.61 -12.02 6.62
N PHE A 17 -4.82 -10.73 6.86
CA PHE A 17 -3.77 -9.78 7.16
C PHE A 17 -3.04 -10.12 8.47
N ALA A 18 -3.79 -10.50 9.51
CA ALA A 18 -3.26 -10.99 10.78
C ALA A 18 -2.46 -12.30 10.61
N ARG A 19 -2.96 -13.26 9.81
CA ARG A 19 -2.22 -14.48 9.48
C ARG A 19 -0.92 -14.21 8.74
N ALA A 20 -0.90 -13.24 7.83
CA ALA A 20 0.33 -12.81 7.16
C ALA A 20 1.34 -12.24 8.17
N ALA A 21 0.87 -11.42 9.12
CA ALA A 21 1.71 -10.92 10.21
C ALA A 21 2.27 -12.04 11.09
N ASP A 22 1.50 -13.09 11.41
CA ASP A 22 1.98 -14.26 12.16
C ASP A 22 3.08 -15.00 11.40
N ILE A 23 2.91 -15.20 10.08
CA ILE A 23 3.92 -15.83 9.23
C ILE A 23 5.21 -15.01 9.24
N ILE A 24 5.10 -13.68 9.15
CA ILE A 24 6.26 -12.77 9.19
C ILE A 24 6.99 -12.89 10.54
N ALA A 25 6.27 -12.77 11.65
CA ALA A 25 6.84 -12.84 13.00
C ALA A 25 7.52 -14.19 13.27
N ASN A 26 6.89 -15.30 12.88
CA ASN A 26 7.46 -16.64 13.03
C ASN A 26 8.74 -16.84 12.20
N ASN A 27 8.83 -16.23 11.02
CA ASN A 27 10.05 -16.26 10.21
C ASN A 27 11.14 -15.35 10.79
N ALA A 28 10.77 -14.23 11.39
CA ALA A 28 11.72 -13.29 12.01
C ALA A 28 12.47 -13.92 13.20
N GLN A 29 11.85 -14.87 13.91
CA GLN A 29 12.51 -15.67 14.94
C GLN A 29 13.65 -16.55 14.41
N GLN A 30 13.65 -16.84 13.11
CA GLN A 30 14.63 -17.73 12.46
C GLN A 30 15.73 -16.95 11.70
N GLY A 31 15.69 -15.61 11.74
CA GLY A 31 16.66 -14.73 11.12
C GLY A 31 16.01 -13.54 10.41
N ALA A 32 16.84 -12.71 9.76
CA ALA A 32 16.38 -11.50 9.09
C ALA A 32 15.35 -11.78 7.97
N VAL A 33 14.24 -11.02 7.99
CA VAL A 33 13.13 -11.11 7.04
C VAL A 33 12.90 -9.76 6.37
N SER A 34 12.79 -9.76 5.05
CA SER A 34 12.25 -8.65 4.26
C SER A 34 10.87 -9.03 3.72
N VAL A 35 9.93 -8.09 3.73
CA VAL A 35 8.53 -8.34 3.35
C VAL A 35 8.11 -7.43 2.22
N VAL A 36 7.48 -8.00 1.19
CA VAL A 36 6.88 -7.28 0.07
C VAL A 36 5.37 -7.53 0.09
N LEU A 37 4.57 -6.46 0.13
CA LEU A 37 3.11 -6.53 0.20
C LEU A 37 2.48 -5.88 -1.03
N SER A 38 1.49 -6.56 -1.62
CA SER A 38 0.56 -5.93 -2.56
C SER A 38 -0.50 -5.10 -1.81
N ALA A 39 -1.29 -4.32 -2.56
CA ALA A 39 -2.51 -3.73 -2.02
C ALA A 39 -3.50 -4.81 -1.50
N PRO A 40 -4.30 -4.52 -0.45
CA PRO A 40 -5.28 -5.45 0.10
C PRO A 40 -6.39 -5.80 -0.90
N GLY A 41 -6.68 -7.09 -1.08
CA GLY A 41 -7.85 -7.57 -1.82
C GLY A 41 -7.96 -6.99 -3.25
N LYS A 42 -9.02 -6.21 -3.50
CA LYS A 42 -9.32 -5.55 -4.79
C LYS A 42 -9.04 -4.05 -4.78
N VAL A 43 -8.20 -3.55 -3.86
CA VAL A 43 -7.93 -2.11 -3.71
C VAL A 43 -7.36 -1.50 -4.98
N THR A 44 -6.43 -2.16 -5.68
CA THR A 44 -5.88 -1.65 -6.95
C THR A 44 -6.99 -1.43 -7.98
N ASN A 45 -7.92 -2.39 -8.13
CA ASN A 45 -9.05 -2.25 -9.04
C ASN A 45 -9.99 -1.10 -8.65
N LYS A 46 -10.19 -0.87 -7.34
CA LYS A 46 -10.97 0.28 -6.84
C LYS A 46 -10.29 1.61 -7.17
N LEU A 47 -8.97 1.69 -7.02
CA LEU A 47 -8.18 2.87 -7.41
C LEU A 47 -8.25 3.12 -8.93
N VAL A 48 -8.17 2.07 -9.76
CA VAL A 48 -8.38 2.18 -11.20
C VAL A 48 -9.79 2.70 -11.51
N SER A 49 -10.81 2.17 -10.84
CA SER A 49 -12.19 2.63 -11.00
C SER A 49 -12.39 4.11 -10.65
N VAL A 50 -11.68 4.63 -9.64
CA VAL A 50 -11.65 6.07 -9.33
C VAL A 50 -11.13 6.87 -10.52
N ILE A 51 -10.02 6.43 -11.14
CA ILE A 51 -9.43 7.12 -12.30
C ILE A 51 -10.39 7.09 -13.49
N GLU A 52 -10.93 5.91 -13.83
CA GLU A 52 -11.82 5.74 -14.97
C GLU A 52 -13.08 6.60 -14.85
N ASN A 53 -13.73 6.62 -13.67
CA ASN A 53 -14.91 7.44 -13.43
C ASN A 53 -14.57 8.94 -13.47
N SER A 54 -13.40 9.32 -12.97
CA SER A 54 -12.93 10.71 -13.05
C SER A 54 -12.76 11.18 -14.50
N ILE A 55 -12.29 10.31 -15.40
CA ILE A 55 -12.13 10.63 -16.83
C ILE A 55 -13.49 10.63 -17.54
N GLN A 56 -14.31 9.59 -17.33
CA GLN A 56 -15.55 9.38 -18.08
C GLN A 56 -16.69 10.29 -17.64
N HIS A 57 -16.76 10.60 -16.34
CA HIS A 57 -17.90 11.31 -15.74
C HIS A 57 -17.50 12.60 -15.03
N GLY A 58 -16.20 12.84 -14.80
CA GLY A 58 -15.74 14.02 -14.07
C GLY A 58 -16.07 14.00 -12.57
N GLU A 59 -16.44 12.84 -12.04
CA GLU A 59 -16.78 12.59 -10.64
C GLU A 59 -16.34 11.17 -10.22
N ALA A 60 -15.97 11.00 -8.96
CA ALA A 60 -15.51 9.70 -8.44
C ALA A 60 -15.80 9.53 -6.93
N GLU A 61 -16.72 10.32 -6.39
CA GLU A 61 -17.05 10.39 -4.97
C GLU A 61 -17.54 9.04 -4.42
N LEU A 62 -18.32 8.30 -5.21
CA LEU A 62 -18.79 6.97 -4.82
C LEU A 62 -17.64 5.97 -4.73
N GLN A 63 -16.75 5.96 -5.74
CA GLN A 63 -15.59 5.06 -5.78
C GLN A 63 -14.60 5.37 -4.66
N ILE A 64 -14.43 6.66 -4.31
CA ILE A 64 -13.61 7.08 -3.17
C ILE A 64 -14.23 6.61 -1.86
N LYS A 65 -15.55 6.75 -1.67
CA LYS A 65 -16.25 6.25 -0.46
C LYS A 65 -16.13 4.72 -0.33
N ASP A 66 -16.28 4.01 -1.43
CA ASP A 66 -16.13 2.55 -1.47
C ASP A 66 -14.71 2.10 -1.16
N LEU A 67 -13.70 2.88 -1.54
CA LEU A 67 -12.30 2.63 -1.21
C LEU A 67 -12.04 2.91 0.29
N GLU A 68 -12.58 4.01 0.80
CA GLU A 68 -12.50 4.40 2.21
C GLU A 68 -13.12 3.32 3.12
N ALA A 69 -14.30 2.82 2.76
CA ALA A 69 -14.97 1.75 3.50
C ALA A 69 -14.11 0.49 3.63
N VAL A 70 -13.46 0.06 2.54
CA VAL A 70 -12.57 -1.13 2.57
C VAL A 70 -11.44 -0.99 3.59
N PHE A 71 -10.79 0.19 3.64
CA PHE A 71 -9.72 0.42 4.61
C PHE A 71 -10.25 0.57 6.03
N ASN A 72 -11.40 1.25 6.22
CA ASN A 72 -12.03 1.36 7.53
C ASN A 72 -12.40 -0.02 8.11
N ASP A 73 -12.98 -0.90 7.28
CA ASP A 73 -13.33 -2.28 7.68
C ASP A 73 -12.07 -3.08 8.04
N LEU A 74 -11.03 -2.98 7.21
CA LEU A 74 -9.74 -3.63 7.50
C LEU A 74 -9.16 -3.14 8.83
N PHE A 75 -9.09 -1.83 9.05
CA PHE A 75 -8.50 -1.26 10.27
C PHE A 75 -9.33 -1.54 11.51
N ALA A 76 -10.67 -1.56 11.39
CA ALA A 76 -11.55 -1.97 12.47
C ALA A 76 -11.34 -3.44 12.85
N GLY A 77 -11.24 -4.33 11.85
CA GLY A 77 -10.95 -5.74 12.09
C GLY A 77 -9.56 -5.95 12.71
N LEU A 78 -8.54 -5.24 12.23
CA LEU A 78 -7.20 -5.30 12.82
C LEU A 78 -7.18 -4.81 14.28
N LYS A 79 -7.90 -3.74 14.59
CA LYS A 79 -8.06 -3.24 15.97
C LYS A 79 -8.76 -4.25 16.88
N ALA A 80 -9.75 -4.98 16.36
CA ALA A 80 -10.43 -6.03 17.10
C ALA A 80 -9.51 -7.23 17.39
N ILE A 81 -8.64 -7.59 16.44
CA ILE A 81 -7.68 -8.70 16.58
C ILE A 81 -6.48 -8.32 17.45
N ALA A 82 -5.98 -7.08 17.33
CA ALA A 82 -4.82 -6.57 18.06
C ALA A 82 -5.19 -5.25 18.76
N PRO A 83 -5.53 -5.29 20.07
CA PRO A 83 -5.98 -4.10 20.81
C PRO A 83 -4.99 -2.94 20.80
N ASP A 84 -3.69 -3.19 20.68
CA ASP A 84 -2.65 -2.15 20.64
C ASP A 84 -2.41 -1.59 19.22
N PHE A 85 -3.11 -2.09 18.19
CA PHE A 85 -3.06 -1.52 16.85
C PHE A 85 -3.51 -0.05 16.87
N ASP A 86 -2.67 0.84 16.33
CA ASP A 86 -2.94 2.28 16.34
C ASP A 86 -3.89 2.68 15.20
N LYS A 87 -5.16 2.33 15.38
CA LYS A 87 -6.22 2.66 14.43
C LYS A 87 -6.33 4.19 14.20
N VAL A 88 -6.10 5.01 15.23
CA VAL A 88 -6.22 6.48 15.11
C VAL A 88 -5.16 7.02 14.14
N ALA A 89 -3.91 6.58 14.28
CA ALA A 89 -2.87 6.94 13.32
C ALA A 89 -3.16 6.41 11.92
N MET A 90 -3.70 5.20 11.78
CA MET A 90 -4.06 4.62 10.48
C MET A 90 -5.19 5.38 9.79
N ASP A 91 -6.24 5.76 10.52
CA ASP A 91 -7.34 6.58 10.02
C ASP A 91 -6.83 7.94 9.53
N ALA A 92 -5.91 8.57 10.26
CA ALA A 92 -5.30 9.84 9.84
C ALA A 92 -4.48 9.70 8.54
N LYS A 93 -3.73 8.60 8.39
CA LYS A 93 -2.98 8.31 7.15
C LYS A 93 -3.91 8.02 5.98
N LEU A 94 -5.00 7.29 6.21
CA LEU A 94 -6.04 7.07 5.19
C LEU A 94 -6.66 8.40 4.76
N ALA A 95 -7.09 9.24 5.70
CA ALA A 95 -7.67 10.55 5.41
C ALA A 95 -6.73 11.43 4.57
N SER A 96 -5.44 11.46 4.93
CA SER A 96 -4.41 12.17 4.14
C SER A 96 -4.26 11.59 2.72
N SER A 97 -4.20 10.27 2.59
CA SER A 97 -4.08 9.61 1.28
C SER A 97 -5.31 9.86 0.39
N LEU A 98 -6.52 9.85 0.96
CA LEU A 98 -7.78 10.17 0.28
C LEU A 98 -7.88 11.66 -0.08
N GLY A 99 -7.37 12.56 0.77
CA GLY A 99 -7.26 13.98 0.46
C GLY A 99 -6.42 14.23 -0.79
N GLN A 100 -5.24 13.59 -0.88
CA GLN A 100 -4.40 13.64 -2.08
C GLN A 100 -5.09 12.98 -3.30
N LEU A 101 -5.81 11.88 -3.10
CA LEU A 101 -6.56 11.23 -4.19
C LEU A 101 -7.61 12.18 -4.77
N LYS A 102 -8.36 12.90 -3.93
CA LYS A 102 -9.34 13.92 -4.36
C LYS A 102 -8.67 15.05 -5.17
N GLN A 103 -7.47 15.47 -4.80
CA GLN A 103 -6.70 16.46 -5.57
C GLN A 103 -6.32 15.93 -6.95
N TYR A 104 -5.90 14.66 -7.06
CA TYR A 104 -5.64 14.05 -8.37
C TYR A 104 -6.91 13.94 -9.21
N VAL A 105 -8.02 13.49 -8.63
CA VAL A 105 -9.33 13.43 -9.31
C VAL A 105 -9.73 14.80 -9.87
N HIS A 106 -9.56 15.86 -9.07
CA HIS A 106 -9.81 17.22 -9.52
C HIS A 106 -8.91 17.61 -10.71
N GLY A 107 -7.62 17.30 -10.66
CA GLY A 107 -6.69 17.54 -11.77
C GLY A 107 -7.06 16.77 -13.05
N ILE A 108 -7.40 15.48 -12.92
CA ILE A 108 -7.85 14.63 -14.03
C ILE A 108 -9.10 15.20 -14.68
N LYS A 109 -10.07 15.66 -13.87
CA LYS A 109 -11.29 16.31 -14.36
C LYS A 109 -10.98 17.56 -15.19
N LEU A 110 -10.08 18.41 -14.72
CA LEU A 110 -9.71 19.65 -15.44
C LEU A 110 -8.96 19.36 -16.75
N LEU A 111 -8.11 18.33 -16.76
CA LEU A 111 -7.34 17.95 -17.95
C LEU A 111 -8.13 17.11 -18.96
N GLY A 112 -9.20 16.43 -18.52
CA GLY A 112 -9.94 15.46 -19.32
C GLY A 112 -9.16 14.16 -19.61
N LEU A 113 -8.00 13.96 -18.97
CA LEU A 113 -7.16 12.77 -19.09
C LEU A 113 -6.38 12.54 -17.79
N CYS A 114 -5.90 11.31 -17.59
CA CYS A 114 -4.97 10.96 -16.51
C CYS A 114 -3.60 10.65 -17.10
N PRO A 115 -2.56 11.47 -16.87
CA PRO A 115 -1.22 11.16 -17.31
C PRO A 115 -0.65 9.93 -16.57
N ASP A 116 0.17 9.13 -17.23
CA ASP A 116 0.69 7.86 -16.70
C ASP A 116 1.43 8.01 -15.36
N ASN A 117 2.16 9.11 -15.16
CA ASN A 117 2.83 9.38 -13.90
C ASN A 117 1.87 9.64 -12.74
N VAL A 118 0.69 10.21 -13.01
CA VAL A 118 -0.40 10.40 -12.05
C VAL A 118 -1.11 9.07 -11.82
N TYR A 119 -1.38 8.31 -12.89
CA TYR A 119 -1.96 6.97 -12.81
C TYR A 119 -1.12 6.07 -11.88
N ALA A 120 0.18 5.96 -12.13
CA ALA A 120 1.11 5.17 -11.32
C ALA A 120 1.12 5.61 -9.84
N LYS A 121 1.09 6.92 -9.58
CA LYS A 121 1.01 7.46 -8.21
C LYS A 121 -0.30 7.07 -7.52
N ILE A 122 -1.44 7.14 -8.22
CA ILE A 122 -2.74 6.79 -7.65
C ILE A 122 -2.81 5.31 -7.32
N ILE A 123 -2.48 4.42 -8.27
CA ILE A 123 -2.61 2.97 -8.05
C ILE A 123 -1.67 2.47 -6.94
N SER A 124 -0.49 3.09 -6.78
CA SER A 124 0.48 2.73 -5.73
C SER A 124 0.02 3.03 -4.30
N LYS A 125 -1.06 3.83 -4.13
CA LYS A 125 -1.58 4.18 -2.80
C LYS A 125 -2.05 2.94 -2.01
N GLY A 126 -2.51 1.91 -2.71
CA GLY A 126 -2.96 0.66 -2.10
C GLY A 126 -1.82 -0.04 -1.33
N GLU A 127 -0.68 -0.25 -1.99
CA GLU A 127 0.52 -0.84 -1.41
C GLU A 127 1.06 0.04 -0.27
N ARG A 128 1.09 1.36 -0.45
CA ARG A 128 1.58 2.30 0.58
C ARG A 128 0.79 2.20 1.89
N LEU A 129 -0.53 2.10 1.81
CA LEU A 129 -1.36 1.90 3.02
C LEU A 129 -1.20 0.48 3.57
N SER A 130 -1.05 -0.52 2.71
CA SER A 130 -0.80 -1.92 3.10
C SER A 130 0.45 -2.08 3.97
N ILE A 131 1.59 -1.53 3.53
CA ILE A 131 2.87 -1.69 4.25
C ILE A 131 2.86 -0.96 5.59
N VAL A 132 2.23 0.20 5.67
CA VAL A 132 2.11 0.96 6.92
C VAL A 132 1.18 0.25 7.91
N ALA A 133 0.06 -0.31 7.43
CA ALA A 133 -0.83 -1.09 8.28
C ALA A 133 -0.15 -2.36 8.80
N MET A 134 0.67 -3.04 7.98
CA MET A 134 1.45 -4.19 8.42
C MET A 134 2.51 -3.81 9.44
N GLN A 135 3.24 -2.71 9.24
CA GLN A 135 4.17 -2.20 10.24
C GLN A 135 3.46 -1.97 11.58
N SER A 136 2.35 -1.23 11.57
CA SER A 136 1.60 -0.92 12.80
C SER A 136 1.07 -2.19 13.50
N LEU A 137 0.64 -3.20 12.73
CA LEU A 137 0.20 -4.48 13.28
C LEU A 137 1.34 -5.30 13.89
N LEU A 138 2.51 -5.32 13.25
CA LEU A 138 3.70 -5.99 13.78
C LEU A 138 4.18 -5.31 15.08
N GLU A 139 4.24 -3.98 15.08
CA GLU A 139 4.65 -3.19 16.25
C GLU A 139 3.67 -3.35 17.42
N ALA A 140 2.36 -3.37 17.14
CA ALA A 140 1.32 -3.68 18.13
C ALA A 140 1.43 -5.09 18.72
N ARG A 141 2.17 -5.99 18.06
CA ARG A 141 2.48 -7.34 18.53
C ARG A 141 3.90 -7.47 19.09
N GLY A 142 4.57 -6.34 19.35
CA GLY A 142 5.92 -6.30 19.90
C GLY A 142 7.03 -6.65 18.91
N GLN A 143 6.73 -6.74 17.62
CA GLN A 143 7.72 -7.01 16.58
C GLN A 143 8.15 -5.70 15.92
N ALA A 144 9.42 -5.33 16.11
CA ALA A 144 9.97 -4.16 15.42
C ALA A 144 9.95 -4.38 13.89
N ALA A 145 9.52 -3.34 13.16
CA ALA A 145 9.47 -3.32 11.72
C ALA A 145 9.92 -1.95 11.20
N SER A 146 10.49 -1.91 10.00
CA SER A 146 10.92 -0.67 9.35
C SER A 146 10.44 -0.66 7.91
N LEU A 147 9.98 0.49 7.44
CA LEU A 147 9.53 0.67 6.06
C LEU A 147 10.72 0.98 5.14
N ILE A 148 10.69 0.38 3.97
CA ILE A 148 11.64 0.65 2.88
C ILE A 148 10.84 1.32 1.76
N ASP A 149 11.26 2.51 1.34
CA ASP A 149 10.71 3.14 0.15
C ASP A 149 11.47 2.62 -1.09
N PRO A 150 10.86 1.78 -1.94
CA PRO A 150 11.55 1.21 -3.10
C PRO A 150 12.08 2.28 -4.06
N VAL A 151 11.52 3.50 -4.07
CA VAL A 151 12.00 4.60 -4.92
C VAL A 151 13.42 5.04 -4.54
N ALA A 152 13.82 4.87 -3.27
CA ALA A 152 15.15 5.22 -2.81
C ALA A 152 16.22 4.16 -3.15
N TYR A 153 15.80 2.93 -3.50
CA TYR A 153 16.71 1.79 -3.64
C TYR A 153 16.67 1.13 -5.02
N LEU A 154 15.55 1.22 -5.73
CA LEU A 154 15.38 0.63 -7.06
C LEU A 154 15.60 1.71 -8.12
N ALA A 155 16.71 1.59 -8.85
CA ALA A 155 16.95 2.39 -10.04
C ALA A 155 16.05 1.87 -11.17
N ALA A 156 15.01 2.63 -11.50
CA ALA A 156 14.06 2.28 -12.55
C ALA A 156 14.09 3.32 -13.69
N SER A 157 13.92 2.86 -14.92
CA SER A 157 13.87 3.70 -16.13
C SER A 157 12.77 3.22 -17.09
N GLY A 158 12.38 4.08 -18.03
CA GLY A 158 11.30 3.81 -18.98
C GLY A 158 9.97 4.44 -18.58
N ASP A 159 8.89 3.93 -19.18
CA ASP A 159 7.55 4.47 -19.00
C ASP A 159 6.99 4.18 -17.61
N TYR A 160 6.17 5.09 -17.07
CA TYR A 160 5.66 5.00 -15.68
C TYR A 160 4.85 3.73 -15.37
N LEU A 161 4.25 3.11 -16.38
CA LEU A 161 3.42 1.91 -16.22
C LEU A 161 4.19 0.61 -16.49
N GLU A 162 5.30 0.69 -17.23
CA GLU A 162 6.10 -0.45 -17.70
C GLU A 162 7.58 -0.23 -17.41
N ALA A 163 7.89 0.40 -16.27
CA ALA A 163 9.25 0.74 -15.91
C ALA A 163 10.10 -0.53 -15.69
N HIS A 164 11.34 -0.49 -16.17
CA HIS A 164 12.31 -1.55 -15.98
C HIS A 164 13.31 -1.18 -14.89
N VAL A 165 13.56 -2.12 -13.98
CA VAL A 165 14.55 -1.97 -12.91
C VAL A 165 15.93 -2.35 -13.43
N ASP A 166 16.89 -1.45 -13.27
CA ASP A 166 18.31 -1.75 -13.40
C ASP A 166 18.80 -2.42 -12.10
N ILE A 167 18.93 -3.74 -12.17
CA ILE A 167 19.32 -4.57 -11.02
C ILE A 167 20.76 -4.24 -10.57
N GLU A 168 21.66 -3.97 -11.52
CA GLU A 168 23.07 -3.72 -11.20
C GLU A 168 23.22 -2.37 -10.47
N ALA A 169 22.56 -1.32 -10.96
CA ALA A 169 22.53 -0.02 -10.30
C ALA A 169 21.82 -0.08 -8.93
N SER A 170 20.73 -0.84 -8.83
CA SER A 170 19.98 -1.00 -7.57
C SER A 170 20.81 -1.68 -6.49
N THR A 171 21.64 -2.67 -6.87
CA THR A 171 22.50 -3.42 -5.92
C THR A 171 23.65 -2.56 -5.36
N LYS A 172 24.07 -1.51 -6.09
CA LYS A 172 25.11 -0.57 -5.63
C LYS A 172 24.57 0.47 -4.63
N THR A 173 23.26 0.71 -4.65
CA THR A 173 22.58 1.73 -3.83
C THR A 173 22.05 1.15 -2.51
N SER A 174 21.96 -0.18 -2.41
CA SER A 174 21.53 -0.86 -1.17
C SER A 174 22.54 -0.66 -0.04
N VAL A 175 22.22 0.24 0.88
CA VAL A 175 22.79 0.28 2.24
C VAL A 175 22.55 -1.09 2.90
N PRO A 176 23.50 -1.63 3.69
CA PRO A 176 23.27 -2.87 4.42
C PRO A 176 21.99 -2.75 5.24
N ILE A 177 21.01 -3.59 4.95
CA ILE A 177 19.83 -3.77 5.81
C ILE A 177 20.34 -4.55 7.04
N LEU A 178 20.88 -3.83 8.02
CA LEU A 178 21.32 -4.35 9.32
C LEU A 178 20.24 -4.14 10.37
#